data_AF-A0A1I3RA63-F1
#
_entry.id   AF-A0A1I3RA63-F1
#
_cell.length_a   1.000
_cell.length_b   1.000
_cell.length_c   1.000
_cell.angle_alpha   90.00
_cell.angle_beta   90.00
_cell.angle_gamma   90.00
#
_symmetry.space_group_name_H-M   'P 1'
#
loop_
_entity.id
_entity.type
_entity.pdbx_description
1 polymer ?
#
loop_
_entity_poly.entity_id
_entity_poly.type
_entity_poly.pdbx_seq_one_letter_code
_entity_poly.pdbx_strand_id
1 'polypeptide(L)'
;MDPDKYQQAWQAQSARTQMTVDADLLLKEVQRNQHHFRAIIIRRDFVEVGVALLLLPLWIFLGIKISTPWTWYLAIPALAWIAGFMLWFRMRHPQVPSAPDQPLLLCVKNSLTQVEDQIWLLRNVFWWYLLPPGISILAFFAHVTLLTSQTWVEAFCAGGLLFGFLVGVYGFIDYINQRAVSLDLEPRRQELLALLTRLGDEPIEEGVTTSATWRAEISSVFKRWFICAVVCFAILIVIVVTRTNTGSTNVESDRKSETQNLVHTAIDAVMCELV
;
A
#
# COMPACT_ATOMS: atom_id res chain seq x y z
N MET A 1 -18.88 -42.87 -55.90
CA MET A 1 -19.03 -42.21 -54.59
C MET A 1 -18.50 -40.81 -54.74
N ASP A 2 -19.17 -39.82 -54.14
CA ASP A 2 -18.88 -38.41 -54.35
C ASP A 2 -17.87 -37.91 -53.29
N PRO A 3 -16.64 -37.54 -53.66
CA PRO A 3 -15.60 -37.18 -52.69
C PRO A 3 -15.95 -35.89 -51.92
N ASP A 4 -16.58 -34.93 -52.59
CA ASP A 4 -16.96 -33.61 -52.07
C ASP A 4 -17.84 -33.71 -50.81
N LYS A 5 -18.69 -34.74 -50.75
CA LYS A 5 -19.61 -34.98 -49.62
C LYS A 5 -18.88 -35.36 -48.34
N TYR A 6 -17.76 -36.07 -48.46
CA TYR A 6 -16.88 -36.39 -47.32
C TYR A 6 -16.03 -35.18 -46.93
N GLN A 7 -15.60 -34.38 -47.91
CA GLN A 7 -14.80 -33.18 -47.67
C GLN A 7 -15.59 -32.09 -46.93
N GLN A 8 -16.86 -31.88 -47.29
CA GLN A 8 -17.78 -30.98 -46.55
C GLN A 8 -18.06 -31.48 -45.12
N ALA A 9 -18.32 -32.78 -44.95
CA ALA A 9 -18.53 -33.36 -43.61
C ALA A 9 -17.29 -33.20 -42.72
N TRP A 10 -16.09 -33.41 -43.27
CA TRP A 10 -14.83 -33.23 -42.57
C TRP A 10 -14.62 -31.77 -42.14
N GLN A 11 -14.82 -30.80 -43.04
CA GLN A 11 -14.67 -29.37 -42.72
C GLN A 11 -15.68 -28.89 -41.67
N ALA A 12 -16.94 -29.33 -41.75
CA ALA A 12 -17.96 -29.00 -40.75
C ALA A 12 -17.60 -29.54 -39.36
N GLN A 13 -17.00 -30.73 -39.30
CA GLN A 13 -16.59 -31.34 -38.03
C GLN A 13 -15.31 -30.71 -37.47
N SER A 14 -14.30 -30.42 -38.30
CA SER A 14 -13.08 -29.74 -37.85
C SER A 14 -13.36 -28.32 -37.36
N ALA A 15 -14.22 -27.55 -38.04
CA ALA A 15 -14.60 -26.21 -37.60
C ALA A 15 -15.29 -26.25 -36.22
N ARG A 16 -16.25 -27.16 -36.03
CA ARG A 16 -16.98 -27.31 -34.76
C ARG A 16 -16.07 -27.75 -33.61
N THR A 17 -15.15 -28.68 -33.85
CA THR A 17 -14.22 -29.17 -32.83
C THR A 17 -13.13 -28.16 -32.50
N GLN A 18 -12.61 -27.40 -33.48
CA GLN A 18 -11.67 -26.30 -33.20
C GLN A 18 -12.33 -25.21 -32.34
N MET A 19 -13.54 -24.76 -32.69
CA MET A 19 -14.26 -23.73 -31.92
C MET A 19 -14.48 -24.12 -30.45
N THR A 20 -14.88 -25.36 -30.16
CA THR A 20 -15.02 -25.82 -28.76
C THR A 20 -13.68 -25.97 -28.04
N VAL A 21 -12.64 -26.47 -28.72
CA VAL A 21 -11.33 -26.70 -28.11
C VAL A 21 -10.62 -25.38 -27.80
N ASP A 22 -10.68 -24.38 -28.69
CA ASP A 22 -10.12 -23.05 -28.44
C ASP A 22 -10.92 -22.28 -27.37
N ALA A 23 -12.25 -22.44 -27.31
CA ALA A 23 -13.05 -21.85 -26.23
C ALA A 23 -12.64 -22.40 -24.86
N ASP A 24 -12.50 -23.73 -24.72
CA ASP A 24 -12.04 -24.37 -23.48
C ASP A 24 -10.59 -24.02 -23.15
N LEU A 25 -9.71 -23.85 -24.14
CA LEU A 25 -8.32 -23.41 -23.96
C LEU A 25 -8.22 -21.97 -23.49
N LEU A 26 -8.93 -21.04 -24.13
CA LEU A 26 -9.02 -19.64 -23.73
C LEU A 26 -9.62 -19.52 -22.32
N LEU A 27 -10.68 -20.27 -22.02
CA LEU A 27 -11.31 -20.26 -20.71
C LEU A 27 -10.38 -20.79 -19.61
N LYS A 28 -9.62 -21.86 -19.91
CA LYS A 28 -8.58 -22.40 -19.01
C LYS A 28 -7.43 -21.42 -18.81
N GLU A 29 -7.05 -20.66 -19.82
CA GLU A 29 -5.99 -19.65 -19.72
C GLU A 29 -6.46 -18.40 -18.95
N VAL A 30 -7.70 -17.95 -19.16
CA VAL A 30 -8.35 -16.89 -18.38
C VAL A 30 -8.47 -17.31 -16.91
N GLN A 31 -8.96 -18.52 -16.62
CA GLN A 31 -9.01 -19.06 -15.26
C GLN A 31 -7.61 -19.17 -14.62
N ARG A 32 -6.61 -19.65 -15.36
CA ARG A 32 -5.22 -19.77 -14.88
C ARG A 32 -4.63 -18.40 -14.54
N ASN A 33 -4.80 -17.42 -15.42
CA ASN A 33 -4.38 -16.04 -15.17
C ASN A 33 -5.14 -15.44 -13.98
N GLN A 34 -6.46 -15.62 -13.89
CA GLN A 34 -7.26 -15.15 -12.76
C GLN A 34 -6.78 -15.75 -11.43
N HIS A 35 -6.51 -17.06 -11.37
CA HIS A 35 -5.94 -17.71 -10.19
C HIS A 35 -4.56 -17.14 -9.83
N HIS A 36 -3.70 -16.87 -10.81
CA HIS A 36 -2.39 -16.25 -10.60
C HIS A 36 -2.51 -14.81 -10.05
N PHE A 37 -3.39 -13.98 -10.61
CA PHE A 37 -3.65 -12.62 -10.09
C PHE A 37 -4.26 -12.65 -8.69
N ARG A 38 -5.22 -13.54 -8.45
CA ARG A 38 -5.83 -13.77 -7.14
C ARG A 38 -4.77 -14.18 -6.12
N ALA A 39 -3.85 -15.09 -6.45
CA ALA A 39 -2.74 -15.48 -5.58
C ALA A 39 -1.79 -14.32 -5.27
N ILE A 40 -1.44 -13.48 -6.27
CA ILE A 40 -0.58 -12.30 -6.07
C ILE A 40 -1.23 -11.28 -5.12
N ILE A 41 -2.50 -10.95 -5.33
CA ILE A 41 -3.23 -9.99 -4.48
C ILE A 41 -3.33 -10.54 -3.05
N ILE A 42 -3.75 -11.80 -2.90
CA ILE A 42 -3.81 -12.45 -1.58
C ILE A 42 -2.44 -12.43 -0.87
N ARG A 43 -1.35 -12.70 -1.58
CA ARG A 43 0.01 -12.67 -1.00
C ARG A 43 0.41 -11.25 -0.57
N ARG A 44 0.08 -10.24 -1.38
CA ARG A 44 0.33 -8.82 -1.05
C ARG A 44 -0.43 -8.42 0.22
N ASP A 45 -1.75 -8.64 0.24
CA ASP A 45 -2.61 -8.28 1.37
C ASP A 45 -2.14 -8.95 2.68
N PHE A 46 -1.70 -10.22 2.61
CA PHE A 46 -1.18 -10.94 3.77
C PHE A 46 0.18 -10.40 4.27
N VAL A 47 1.06 -9.97 3.35
CA VAL A 47 2.31 -9.30 3.70
C VAL A 47 2.03 -7.92 4.31
N GLU A 48 1.10 -7.15 3.75
CA GLU A 48 0.72 -5.82 4.27
C GLU A 48 0.14 -5.91 5.70
N VAL A 49 -0.80 -6.83 5.94
CA VAL A 49 -1.36 -7.06 7.28
C VAL A 49 -0.29 -7.60 8.25
N GLY A 50 0.56 -8.54 7.82
CA GLY A 50 1.65 -9.06 8.65
C GLY A 50 2.68 -8.00 9.01
N VAL A 51 3.05 -7.13 8.07
CA VAL A 51 3.97 -6.00 8.30
C VAL A 51 3.34 -4.96 9.22
N ALA A 52 2.05 -4.64 9.07
CA ALA A 52 1.34 -3.75 10.00
C ALA A 52 1.32 -4.31 11.43
N LEU A 53 1.08 -5.62 11.58
CA LEU A 53 1.02 -6.30 12.89
C LEU A 53 2.40 -6.41 13.56
N LEU A 54 3.49 -6.50 12.79
CA LEU A 54 4.87 -6.40 13.29
C LEU A 54 5.31 -4.95 13.59
N LEU A 55 4.83 -3.98 12.83
CA LEU A 55 5.13 -2.55 13.04
C LEU A 55 4.49 -2.03 14.34
N LEU A 56 3.28 -2.45 14.67
CA LEU A 56 2.57 -2.01 15.88
C LEU A 56 3.39 -2.13 17.20
N PRO A 57 3.90 -3.32 17.60
CA PRO A 57 4.71 -3.45 18.82
C PRO A 57 6.05 -2.71 18.71
N LEU A 58 6.66 -2.65 17.52
CA LEU A 58 7.89 -1.90 17.30
C LEU A 58 7.67 -0.39 17.51
N TRP A 59 6.55 0.15 17.02
CA TRP A 59 6.19 1.57 17.12
C TRP A 59 5.91 1.98 18.57
N ILE A 60 5.23 1.11 19.33
CA ILE A 60 5.01 1.26 20.78
C ILE A 60 6.34 1.26 21.52
N PHE A 61 7.22 0.28 21.25
CA PHE A 61 8.54 0.18 21.88
C PHE A 61 9.41 1.42 21.61
N LEU A 62 9.45 1.89 20.36
CA LEU A 62 10.16 3.12 19.99
C LEU A 62 9.61 4.35 20.70
N GLY A 63 8.27 4.49 20.76
CA GLY A 63 7.61 5.62 21.40
C GLY A 63 7.94 5.73 22.90
N ILE A 64 7.95 4.59 23.60
CA ILE A 64 8.36 4.50 25.01
C ILE A 64 9.86 4.80 25.17
N LYS A 65 10.72 4.25 24.31
CA LYS A 65 12.19 4.39 24.43
C LYS A 65 12.73 5.77 24.12
N ILE A 66 12.08 6.50 23.22
CA ILE A 66 12.51 7.83 22.74
C ILE A 66 11.72 8.97 23.43
N SER A 67 10.79 8.63 24.34
CA SER A 67 9.88 9.58 25.00
C SER A 67 9.15 10.48 23.98
N THR A 68 8.65 9.87 22.90
CA THR A 68 8.02 10.60 21.79
C THR A 68 6.76 11.34 22.23
N PRO A 69 6.42 12.49 21.64
CA PRO A 69 5.17 13.18 21.92
C PRO A 69 3.95 12.29 21.64
N TRP A 70 2.85 12.55 22.35
CA TRP A 70 1.62 11.74 22.30
C TRP A 70 1.07 11.55 20.87
N THR A 71 1.34 12.48 19.96
CA THR A 71 0.96 12.41 18.54
C THR A 71 1.59 11.22 17.80
N TRP A 72 2.72 10.68 18.26
CA TRP A 72 3.33 9.45 17.71
C TRP A 72 2.37 8.25 17.79
N TYR A 73 1.59 8.15 18.87
CA TYR A 73 0.65 7.05 19.09
C TYR A 73 -0.59 7.13 18.18
N LEU A 74 -0.83 8.24 17.46
CA LEU A 74 -1.88 8.33 16.42
C LEU A 74 -1.61 7.39 15.24
N ALA A 75 -0.38 6.93 15.04
CA ALA A 75 -0.07 5.90 14.05
C ALA A 75 -0.71 4.53 14.39
N ILE A 76 -0.96 4.24 15.68
CA ILE A 76 -1.54 2.97 16.14
C ILE A 76 -2.98 2.78 15.63
N PRO A 77 -3.94 3.70 15.87
CA PRO A 77 -5.28 3.56 15.31
C PRO A 77 -5.30 3.62 13.78
N ALA A 78 -4.36 4.33 13.13
CA ALA A 78 -4.24 4.31 11.66
C ALA A 78 -3.81 2.93 11.13
N LEU A 79 -2.82 2.27 11.74
CA LEU A 79 -2.41 0.91 11.38
C LEU A 79 -3.51 -0.12 11.70
N ALA A 80 -4.18 0.02 12.86
CA ALA A 80 -5.30 -0.83 13.24
C ALA A 80 -6.50 -0.66 12.29
N TRP A 81 -6.77 0.57 11.81
CA TRP A 81 -7.77 0.84 10.80
C TRP A 81 -7.47 0.14 9.48
N ILE A 82 -6.23 0.22 8.97
CA ILE A 82 -5.84 -0.47 7.74
C ILE A 82 -6.03 -1.98 7.87
N ALA A 83 -5.54 -2.58 8.96
CA ALA A 83 -5.69 -4.01 9.21
C ALA A 83 -7.17 -4.42 9.36
N GLY A 84 -7.96 -3.64 10.09
CA GLY A 84 -9.39 -3.86 10.30
C GLY A 84 -10.22 -3.70 9.03
N PHE A 85 -9.93 -2.69 8.21
CA PHE A 85 -10.59 -2.46 6.92
C PHE A 85 -10.29 -3.58 5.93
N MET A 86 -9.02 -4.01 5.82
CA MET A 86 -8.62 -5.14 4.98
C MET A 86 -9.30 -6.45 5.43
N LEU A 87 -9.39 -6.70 6.74
CA LEU A 87 -10.09 -7.86 7.29
C LEU A 87 -11.60 -7.78 7.00
N TRP A 88 -12.23 -6.63 7.25
CA TRP A 88 -13.66 -6.39 7.00
C TRP A 88 -14.02 -6.55 5.53
N PHE A 89 -13.26 -5.94 4.62
CA PHE A 89 -13.46 -6.07 3.18
C PHE A 89 -13.39 -7.55 2.76
N ARG A 90 -12.41 -8.29 3.29
CA ARG A 90 -12.22 -9.71 2.98
C ARG A 90 -13.26 -10.65 3.61
N MET A 91 -13.84 -10.27 4.75
CA MET A 91 -14.99 -10.95 5.34
C MET A 91 -16.29 -10.67 4.59
N ARG A 92 -16.43 -9.46 4.02
CA ARG A 92 -17.61 -9.03 3.25
C ARG A 92 -17.60 -9.52 1.80
N HIS A 93 -16.42 -9.68 1.22
CA HIS A 93 -16.19 -10.21 -0.12
C HIS A 93 -15.38 -11.53 -0.04
N PRO A 94 -15.93 -12.59 0.62
CA PRO A 94 -15.24 -13.85 0.77
C PRO A 94 -15.09 -14.49 -0.61
N GLN A 95 -13.85 -14.63 -1.05
CA GLN A 95 -13.57 -15.16 -2.37
C GLN A 95 -13.83 -16.67 -2.39
N VAL A 96 -15.03 -17.08 -2.79
CA VAL A 96 -15.38 -18.48 -2.97
C VAL A 96 -14.46 -19.08 -4.06
N PRO A 97 -13.84 -20.25 -3.85
CA PRO A 97 -13.23 -21.00 -4.95
C PRO A 97 -14.35 -21.51 -5.86
N SER A 98 -14.30 -21.20 -7.15
CA SER A 98 -15.22 -21.82 -8.12
C SER A 98 -15.01 -23.33 -8.05
N ALA A 99 -16.04 -24.08 -7.63
CA ALA A 99 -15.98 -25.53 -7.64
C ALA A 99 -15.90 -26.03 -9.11
N PRO A 100 -15.17 -27.12 -9.40
CA PRO A 100 -14.98 -27.61 -10.77
C PRO A 100 -16.28 -27.84 -11.55
N ASP A 101 -17.38 -28.14 -10.84
CA ASP A 101 -18.68 -28.52 -11.40
C ASP A 101 -19.67 -27.35 -11.55
N GLN A 102 -19.26 -26.09 -11.33
CA GLN A 102 -20.16 -24.93 -11.46
C GLN A 102 -20.34 -24.48 -12.91
N PRO A 103 -21.56 -24.07 -13.31
CA PRO A 103 -21.83 -23.60 -14.67
C PRO A 103 -21.00 -22.35 -15.00
N LEU A 104 -20.38 -22.34 -16.18
CA LEU A 104 -19.40 -21.32 -16.61
C LEU A 104 -19.89 -19.88 -16.45
N LEU A 105 -21.17 -19.63 -16.74
CA LEU A 105 -21.82 -18.33 -16.60
C LEU A 105 -21.75 -17.79 -15.15
N LEU A 106 -21.93 -18.66 -14.15
CA LEU A 106 -21.80 -18.30 -12.74
C LEU A 106 -20.35 -17.98 -12.36
N CYS A 107 -19.38 -18.73 -12.91
CA CYS A 107 -17.96 -18.45 -12.72
C CYS A 107 -17.56 -17.09 -13.30
N VAL A 108 -17.94 -16.78 -14.55
CA VAL A 108 -17.67 -15.49 -15.19
C VAL A 108 -18.33 -14.35 -14.42
N LYS A 109 -19.59 -14.50 -13.99
CA LYS A 109 -20.31 -13.49 -13.20
C LYS A 109 -19.63 -13.19 -11.86
N ASN A 110 -19.25 -14.22 -11.11
CA ASN A 110 -18.53 -14.07 -9.83
C ASN A 110 -17.13 -13.42 -10.03
N SER A 111 -16.49 -13.71 -11.17
CA SER A 111 -15.20 -13.14 -11.53
C SER A 111 -15.31 -11.65 -11.89
N LEU A 112 -16.37 -11.26 -12.60
CA LEU A 112 -16.66 -9.87 -12.93
C LEU A 112 -16.90 -9.05 -11.65
N THR A 113 -17.75 -9.52 -10.73
CA THR A 113 -17.99 -8.84 -9.46
C THR A 113 -16.72 -8.70 -8.63
N GLN A 114 -15.87 -9.74 -8.61
CA GLN A 114 -14.58 -9.69 -7.91
C GLN A 114 -13.62 -8.64 -8.51
N VAL A 115 -13.62 -8.46 -9.84
CA VAL A 115 -12.81 -7.42 -10.50
C VAL A 115 -13.40 -6.03 -10.23
N GLU A 116 -14.71 -5.86 -10.25
CA GLU A 116 -15.37 -4.58 -9.93
C GLU A 116 -15.15 -4.15 -8.47
N ASP A 117 -15.24 -5.08 -7.51
CA ASP A 117 -14.89 -4.86 -6.10
C ASP A 117 -13.41 -4.42 -5.95
N GLN A 118 -12.49 -5.02 -6.72
CA GLN A 118 -11.07 -4.64 -6.71
C GLN A 118 -10.82 -3.27 -7.37
N ILE A 119 -11.51 -2.95 -8.47
CA ILE A 119 -11.46 -1.62 -9.10
C ILE A 119 -11.95 -0.57 -8.09
N TRP A 120 -13.05 -0.84 -7.38
CA TRP A 120 -13.56 0.06 -6.35
C TRP A 120 -12.54 0.25 -5.22
N LEU A 121 -11.91 -0.82 -4.73
CA LEU A 121 -10.93 -0.75 -3.64
C LEU A 121 -9.64 -0.01 -4.07
N LEU A 122 -9.12 -0.25 -5.27
CA LEU A 122 -7.95 0.48 -5.78
C LEU A 122 -8.27 1.96 -6.08
N ARG A 123 -9.44 2.26 -6.65
CA ARG A 123 -9.83 3.66 -6.95
C ARG A 123 -10.11 4.47 -5.69
N ASN A 124 -10.45 3.82 -4.57
CA ASN A 124 -10.62 4.47 -3.27
C ASN A 124 -9.39 4.34 -2.34
N VAL A 125 -8.24 3.87 -2.85
CA VAL A 125 -7.03 3.64 -2.02
C VAL A 125 -6.59 4.89 -1.25
N PHE A 126 -6.74 6.07 -1.85
CA PHE A 126 -6.53 7.35 -1.17
C PHE A 126 -7.30 7.45 0.16
N TRP A 127 -8.57 7.07 0.17
CA TRP A 127 -9.48 7.25 1.31
C TRP A 127 -9.27 6.23 2.43
N TRP A 128 -9.07 4.95 2.10
CA TRP A 128 -8.97 3.90 3.13
C TRP A 128 -7.54 3.57 3.57
N TYR A 129 -6.54 3.78 2.69
CA TYR A 129 -5.14 3.43 2.94
C TYR A 129 -4.24 4.64 3.20
N LEU A 130 -4.31 5.70 2.37
CA LEU A 130 -3.39 6.84 2.49
C LEU A 130 -3.83 7.85 3.56
N LEU A 131 -5.12 8.17 3.62
CA LEU A 131 -5.65 9.22 4.50
C LEU A 131 -5.42 8.95 6.01
N PRO A 132 -5.67 7.75 6.57
CA PRO A 132 -5.50 7.52 8.01
C PRO A 132 -4.05 7.67 8.50
N PRO A 133 -3.02 7.05 7.85
CA PRO A 133 -1.62 7.34 8.16
C PRO A 133 -1.23 8.79 7.87
N GLY A 134 -1.77 9.39 6.80
CA GLY A 134 -1.49 10.77 6.42
C GLY A 134 -1.82 11.76 7.54
N ILE A 135 -3.01 11.65 8.14
CA ILE A 135 -3.41 12.48 9.29
C ILE A 135 -2.44 12.28 10.45
N SER A 136 -2.10 11.04 10.81
CA SER A 136 -1.20 10.75 11.94
C SER A 136 0.21 11.29 11.71
N ILE A 137 0.74 11.16 10.48
CA ILE A 137 2.05 11.68 10.08
C ILE A 137 2.06 13.21 10.10
N LEU A 138 1.03 13.86 9.56
CA LEU A 138 0.92 15.32 9.57
C LEU A 138 0.78 15.89 10.99
N ALA A 139 -0.05 15.26 11.84
CA ALA A 139 -0.19 15.65 13.24
C ALA A 139 1.12 15.49 14.03
N PHE A 140 1.88 14.42 13.79
CA PHE A 140 3.20 14.24 14.39
C PHE A 140 4.19 15.30 13.91
N PHE A 141 4.33 15.52 12.59
CA PHE A 141 5.28 16.49 12.06
C PHE A 141 4.94 17.92 12.46
N ALA A 142 3.67 18.34 12.38
CA ALA A 142 3.25 19.67 12.81
C ALA A 142 3.61 19.94 14.29
N HIS A 143 3.39 18.96 15.17
CA HIS A 143 3.75 19.05 16.58
C HIS A 143 5.27 19.16 16.77
N VAL A 144 6.06 18.34 16.07
CA VAL A 144 7.54 18.38 16.16
C VAL A 144 8.11 19.68 15.59
N THR A 145 7.60 20.19 14.46
CA THR A 145 8.07 21.44 13.88
C THR A 145 7.76 22.62 14.79
N LEU A 146 6.57 22.69 15.38
CA LEU A 146 6.18 23.75 16.32
C LEU A 146 7.02 23.75 17.61
N LEU A 147 7.41 22.58 18.12
CA LEU A 147 8.25 22.48 19.32
C LEU A 147 9.74 22.76 19.06
N THR A 148 10.21 22.54 17.83
CA THR A 148 11.65 22.64 17.50
C THR A 148 12.02 23.99 16.90
N SER A 149 11.09 24.66 16.21
CA SER A 149 11.34 25.95 15.55
C SER A 149 11.53 27.09 16.55
N GLN A 150 12.56 27.91 16.35
CA GLN A 150 12.69 29.16 17.12
C GLN A 150 11.83 30.30 16.52
N THR A 151 11.43 30.18 15.26
CA THR A 151 10.62 31.17 14.56
C THR A 151 9.48 30.53 13.77
N TRP A 152 8.36 31.25 13.64
CA TRP A 152 7.21 30.81 12.85
C TRP A 152 7.57 30.54 11.37
N VAL A 153 8.48 31.33 10.79
CA VAL A 153 8.92 31.16 9.40
C VAL A 153 9.67 29.83 9.21
N GLU A 154 10.55 29.48 10.15
CA GLU A 154 11.23 28.18 10.15
C GLU A 154 10.23 27.01 10.25
N ALA A 155 9.22 27.13 11.12
CA ALA A 155 8.14 26.14 11.25
C ALA A 155 7.37 25.96 9.93
N PHE A 156 6.98 27.06 9.28
CA PHE A 156 6.26 27.03 8.00
C PHE A 156 7.12 26.47 6.86
N CYS A 157 8.40 26.82 6.76
CA CYS A 157 9.30 26.28 5.74
C CYS A 157 9.55 24.78 5.94
N ALA A 158 9.87 24.34 7.17
CA ALA A 158 10.12 22.93 7.46
C ALA A 158 8.84 22.08 7.32
N GLY A 159 7.73 22.54 7.89
CA GLY A 159 6.42 21.88 7.78
C GLY A 159 5.90 21.84 6.34
N GLY A 160 6.07 22.93 5.59
CA GLY A 160 5.69 23.02 4.17
C GLY A 160 6.50 22.08 3.27
N LEU A 161 7.81 21.94 3.51
CA LEU A 161 8.66 20.99 2.79
C LEU A 161 8.24 19.54 3.09
N LEU A 162 8.01 19.20 4.36
CA LEU A 162 7.53 17.87 4.77
C LEU A 162 6.15 17.56 4.20
N PHE A 163 5.23 18.53 4.21
CA PHE A 163 3.90 18.41 3.60
C PHE A 163 3.99 18.19 2.09
N GLY A 164 4.78 18.99 1.38
CA GLY A 164 5.01 18.84 -0.06
C GLY A 164 5.62 17.49 -0.43
N PHE A 165 6.59 17.01 0.37
CA PHE A 165 7.17 15.68 0.20
C PHE A 165 6.12 14.57 0.43
N LEU A 166 5.32 14.67 1.49
CA LEU A 166 4.25 13.69 1.78
C LEU A 166 3.22 13.65 0.64
N VAL A 167 2.76 14.81 0.18
CA VAL A 167 1.83 14.94 -0.96
C VAL A 167 2.44 14.36 -2.24
N GLY A 168 3.73 14.60 -2.50
CA GLY A 168 4.44 14.02 -3.65
C GLY A 168 4.50 12.49 -3.60
N VAL A 169 4.86 11.91 -2.45
CA VAL A 169 4.87 10.45 -2.24
C VAL A 169 3.46 9.87 -2.36
N TYR A 170 2.45 10.53 -1.78
CA TYR A 170 1.07 10.05 -1.78
C TYR A 170 0.43 10.12 -3.16
N GLY A 171 0.62 11.22 -3.89
CA GLY A 171 0.18 11.36 -5.28
C GLY A 171 0.88 10.38 -6.22
N PHE A 172 2.15 10.03 -5.96
CA PHE A 172 2.85 9.00 -6.72
C PHE A 172 2.31 7.58 -6.46
N ILE A 173 2.00 7.24 -5.21
CA ILE A 173 1.35 5.96 -4.85
C ILE A 173 -0.05 5.87 -5.49
N ASP A 174 -0.84 6.94 -5.40
CA ASP A 174 -2.17 6.99 -6.00
C ASP A 174 -2.11 6.89 -7.53
N TYR A 175 -1.18 7.62 -8.18
CA TYR A 175 -0.92 7.52 -9.62
C TYR A 175 -0.56 6.09 -10.05
N ILE A 176 0.29 5.37 -9.30
CA ILE A 176 0.61 3.97 -9.60
C ILE A 176 -0.63 3.08 -9.48
N ASN A 177 -1.44 3.27 -8.43
CA ASN A 177 -2.65 2.48 -8.21
C ASN A 177 -3.71 2.74 -9.28
N GLN A 178 -3.97 4.00 -9.65
CA GLN A 178 -4.87 4.36 -10.76
C GLN A 178 -4.36 3.82 -12.10
N ARG A 179 -3.05 3.93 -12.37
CA ARG A 179 -2.43 3.37 -13.58
C ARG A 179 -2.53 1.84 -13.63
N ALA A 180 -2.46 1.15 -12.48
CA ALA A 180 -2.73 -0.28 -12.41
C ALA A 180 -4.21 -0.61 -12.69
N VAL A 181 -5.17 0.20 -12.22
CA VAL A 181 -6.59 0.03 -12.57
C VAL A 181 -6.78 0.09 -14.10
N SER A 182 -6.29 1.15 -14.76
CA SER A 182 -6.51 1.33 -16.20
C SER A 182 -5.72 0.39 -17.10
N LEU A 183 -4.53 -0.08 -16.68
CA LEU A 183 -3.73 -1.01 -17.48
C LEU A 183 -4.04 -2.48 -17.24
N ASP A 184 -4.50 -2.88 -16.04
CA ASP A 184 -4.73 -4.29 -15.70
C ASP A 184 -6.19 -4.67 -15.46
N LEU A 185 -7.00 -3.79 -14.87
CA LEU A 185 -8.34 -4.16 -14.40
C LEU A 185 -9.42 -3.74 -15.40
N GLU A 186 -9.30 -2.57 -16.03
CA GLU A 186 -10.26 -2.11 -17.05
C GLU A 186 -10.31 -3.02 -18.29
N PRO A 187 -9.18 -3.46 -18.89
CA PRO A 187 -9.20 -4.39 -20.03
C PRO A 187 -9.83 -5.73 -19.66
N ARG A 188 -9.53 -6.28 -18.47
CA ARG A 188 -10.10 -7.56 -18.01
C ARG A 188 -11.59 -7.47 -17.72
N ARG A 189 -12.07 -6.33 -17.23
CA ARG A 189 -13.51 -6.07 -17.10
C ARG A 189 -14.18 -6.12 -18.47
N GLN A 190 -13.55 -5.54 -19.50
CA GLN A 190 -14.04 -5.61 -20.88
C GLN A 190 -13.98 -7.03 -21.45
N GLU A 191 -12.89 -7.78 -21.23
CA GLU A 191 -12.76 -9.21 -21.60
C GLU A 191 -13.87 -10.07 -20.97
N LEU A 192 -14.08 -9.94 -19.66
CA LEU A 192 -15.12 -10.71 -18.92
C LEU A 192 -16.54 -10.33 -19.35
N LEU A 193 -16.80 -9.04 -19.62
CA LEU A 193 -18.07 -8.60 -20.21
C LEU A 193 -18.26 -9.14 -21.62
N ALA A 194 -17.23 -9.09 -22.47
CA ALA A 194 -17.27 -9.63 -23.82
C ALA A 194 -17.50 -11.15 -23.83
N LEU A 195 -16.88 -11.90 -22.91
CA LEU A 195 -17.15 -13.33 -22.72
C LEU A 195 -18.59 -13.59 -22.26
N LEU A 196 -19.12 -12.78 -21.33
CA LEU A 196 -20.51 -12.91 -20.87
C LEU A 196 -21.51 -12.63 -22.01
N THR A 197 -21.24 -11.63 -22.85
CA THR A 197 -22.03 -11.35 -24.06
C THR A 197 -21.88 -12.47 -25.10
N ARG A 198 -20.68 -13.02 -25.33
CA ARG A 198 -20.44 -14.14 -26.27
C ARG A 198 -21.19 -15.41 -25.86
N LEU A 199 -21.16 -15.77 -24.57
CA LEU A 199 -21.98 -16.87 -24.04
C LEU A 199 -23.49 -16.60 -24.10
N GLY A 200 -23.90 -15.36 -24.39
CA GLY A 200 -25.28 -14.99 -24.68
C GLY A 200 -25.66 -15.02 -26.17
N ASP A 201 -24.74 -14.68 -27.08
CA ASP A 201 -25.12 -14.13 -28.41
C ASP A 201 -24.07 -14.24 -29.57
N GLU A 202 -23.04 -15.11 -29.47
CA GLU A 202 -21.91 -15.32 -30.44
C GLU A 202 -22.17 -14.96 -31.95
N PRO A 203 -21.24 -14.34 -32.73
CA PRO A 203 -19.77 -14.14 -32.55
C PRO A 203 -19.27 -12.69 -32.92
N ILE A 204 -17.99 -12.29 -33.09
CA ILE A 204 -16.63 -12.54 -32.54
C ILE A 204 -15.77 -11.28 -32.89
N GLU A 205 -14.82 -10.85 -32.05
CA GLU A 205 -13.61 -10.09 -32.49
C GLU A 205 -12.45 -10.20 -31.48
N GLU A 206 -11.19 -10.02 -31.91
CA GLU A 206 -9.97 -10.38 -31.15
C GLU A 206 -9.29 -9.20 -30.43
N GLY A 207 -8.46 -9.48 -29.41
CA GLY A 207 -7.71 -8.46 -28.64
C GLY A 207 -6.41 -8.99 -28.01
N VAL A 208 -5.30 -8.26 -28.22
CA VAL A 208 -3.91 -8.70 -27.99
C VAL A 208 -3.44 -8.59 -26.52
N THR A 209 -2.58 -9.51 -26.06
CA THR A 209 -1.96 -9.49 -24.72
C THR A 209 -0.50 -9.01 -24.70
N THR A 210 -0.25 -7.86 -24.05
CA THR A 210 1.11 -7.30 -23.82
C THR A 210 1.34 -6.79 -22.37
N SER A 211 0.68 -7.40 -21.38
CA SER A 211 0.68 -6.94 -19.97
C SER A 211 1.69 -7.66 -19.03
N ALA A 212 2.53 -8.56 -19.56
CA ALA A 212 3.44 -9.38 -18.76
C ALA A 212 4.82 -8.72 -18.52
N THR A 213 5.42 -8.11 -19.56
CA THR A 213 6.80 -7.59 -19.52
C THR A 213 6.94 -6.33 -18.65
N TRP A 214 6.04 -5.36 -18.82
CA TRP A 214 6.05 -4.09 -18.09
C TRP A 214 5.88 -4.23 -16.56
N ARG A 215 5.26 -5.32 -16.10
CA ARG A 215 4.97 -5.58 -14.68
C ARG A 215 6.22 -5.86 -13.85
N ALA A 216 7.22 -6.51 -14.45
CA ALA A 216 8.52 -6.78 -13.81
C ALA A 216 9.34 -5.49 -13.63
N GLU A 217 9.30 -4.62 -14.63
CA GLU A 217 10.06 -3.37 -14.65
C GLU A 217 9.54 -2.37 -13.60
N ILE A 218 8.23 -2.12 -13.57
CA ILE A 218 7.58 -1.28 -12.54
C ILE A 218 7.85 -1.80 -11.13
N SER A 219 7.76 -3.12 -10.90
CA SER A 219 8.06 -3.75 -9.61
C SER A 219 9.49 -3.45 -9.14
N SER A 220 10.47 -3.51 -10.05
CA SER A 220 11.87 -3.24 -9.74
C SER A 220 12.14 -1.76 -9.42
N VAL A 221 11.52 -0.84 -10.16
CA VAL A 221 11.64 0.61 -9.96
C VAL A 221 10.95 1.00 -8.66
N PHE A 222 9.72 0.53 -8.42
CA PHE A 222 8.99 0.75 -7.18
C PHE A 222 9.78 0.25 -5.97
N LYS A 223 10.36 -0.96 -6.02
CA LYS A 223 11.16 -1.49 -4.92
C LYS A 223 12.41 -0.65 -4.64
N ARG A 224 13.11 -0.17 -5.67
CA ARG A 224 14.28 0.74 -5.52
C ARG A 224 13.88 2.10 -4.94
N TRP A 225 12.78 2.68 -5.42
CA TRP A 225 12.31 3.99 -4.97
C TRP A 225 11.72 3.94 -3.55
N PHE A 226 10.98 2.88 -3.22
CA PHE A 226 10.49 2.61 -1.86
C PHE A 226 11.65 2.41 -0.88
N ILE A 227 12.68 1.65 -1.24
CA ILE A 227 13.89 1.50 -0.41
C ILE A 227 14.57 2.88 -0.21
N CYS A 228 14.72 3.69 -1.27
CA CYS A 228 15.27 5.05 -1.12
C CYS A 228 14.40 5.93 -0.21
N ALA A 229 13.08 5.91 -0.36
CA ALA A 229 12.16 6.68 0.46
C ALA A 229 12.21 6.25 1.94
N VAL A 230 12.21 4.94 2.22
CA VAL A 230 12.35 4.39 3.59
C VAL A 230 13.72 4.71 4.18
N VAL A 231 14.81 4.65 3.40
CA VAL A 231 16.15 5.02 3.86
C VAL A 231 16.25 6.51 4.15
N CYS A 232 15.75 7.39 3.27
CA CYS A 232 15.69 8.82 3.52
C CYS A 232 14.83 9.16 4.74
N PHE A 233 13.69 8.49 4.92
CA PHE A 233 12.82 8.65 6.09
C PHE A 233 13.50 8.17 7.39
N ALA A 234 14.20 7.04 7.36
CA ALA A 234 14.99 6.55 8.48
C ALA A 234 16.16 7.49 8.83
N ILE A 235 16.85 8.03 7.83
CA ILE A 235 17.90 9.06 8.02
C ILE A 235 17.30 10.32 8.64
N LEU A 236 16.14 10.80 8.17
CA LEU A 236 15.45 11.95 8.77
C LEU A 236 15.04 11.68 10.23
N ILE A 237 14.53 10.49 10.55
CA ILE A 237 14.25 10.08 11.94
C ILE A 237 15.55 10.10 12.76
N VAL A 238 16.65 9.53 12.26
CA VAL A 238 17.94 9.53 12.97
C VAL A 238 18.45 10.96 13.19
N ILE A 239 18.32 11.86 12.22
CA ILE A 239 18.71 13.28 12.34
C ILE A 239 17.85 14.00 13.39
N VAL A 240 16.53 13.78 13.39
CA VAL A 240 15.62 14.38 14.37
C VAL A 240 15.91 13.85 15.78
N VAL A 241 16.05 12.53 15.94
CA VAL A 241 16.32 11.88 17.23
C VAL A 241 17.70 12.23 17.77
N THR A 242 18.73 12.35 16.92
CA THR A 242 20.05 12.80 17.38
C THR A 242 20.03 14.25 17.82
N ARG A 243 19.34 15.16 17.10
CA ARG A 243 19.13 16.55 17.51
C ARG A 243 18.41 16.68 18.85
N THR A 244 17.29 15.99 19.04
CA THR A 244 16.53 16.09 20.30
C THR A 244 17.34 15.56 21.48
N ASN A 245 18.12 14.49 21.28
CA ASN A 245 18.95 13.94 22.35
C ASN A 245 20.10 14.87 22.76
N THR A 246 20.78 15.51 21.79
CA THR A 246 21.81 16.55 22.07
C THR A 246 21.26 17.78 22.78
N GLY A 247 19.97 18.10 22.60
CA GLY A 247 19.32 19.16 23.37
C GLY A 247 19.22 18.83 24.87
N SER A 248 18.90 17.57 25.22
CA SER A 248 18.75 17.17 26.62
C SER A 248 20.08 17.12 27.38
N THR A 249 21.16 16.68 26.72
CA THR A 249 22.50 16.60 27.34
C THR A 249 23.08 17.96 27.70
N ASN A 250 22.82 18.99 26.88
CA ASN A 250 23.32 20.34 27.15
C ASN A 250 22.58 20.98 28.34
N VAL A 251 21.25 20.86 28.41
CA VAL A 251 20.44 21.39 29.52
C VAL A 251 20.77 20.71 30.85
N GLU A 252 21.03 19.41 30.84
CA GLU A 252 21.42 18.66 32.05
C GLU A 252 22.87 18.95 32.47
N SER A 253 23.75 19.36 31.53
CA SER A 253 25.11 19.83 31.83
C SER A 253 25.09 21.22 32.45
N ASP A 254 24.31 22.16 31.91
CA ASP A 254 24.16 23.51 32.45
C ASP A 254 23.63 23.48 33.89
N ARG A 255 22.54 22.74 34.14
CA ARG A 255 21.94 22.57 35.47
C ARG A 255 22.92 22.00 36.50
N LYS A 256 23.84 21.13 36.09
CA LYS A 256 24.91 20.60 36.97
C LYS A 256 25.99 21.63 37.27
N SER A 257 26.34 22.49 36.32
CA SER A 257 27.27 23.61 36.58
C SER A 257 26.66 24.65 37.54
N GLU A 258 25.38 24.97 37.35
CA GLU A 258 24.66 25.95 38.18
C GLU A 258 24.50 25.45 39.62
N THR A 259 24.16 24.18 39.81
CA THR A 259 24.11 23.56 41.15
C THR A 259 25.49 23.43 41.81
N GLN A 260 26.56 23.16 41.07
CA GLN A 260 27.92 23.20 41.65
C GLN A 260 28.34 24.62 42.07
N ASN A 261 28.02 25.64 41.28
CA ASN A 261 28.32 27.04 41.63
C ASN A 261 27.54 27.51 42.87
N LEU A 262 26.26 27.12 43.00
CA LEU A 262 25.47 27.40 44.20
C LEU A 262 26.03 26.71 45.46
N VAL A 263 26.50 25.46 45.35
CA VAL A 263 27.14 24.75 46.47
C VAL A 263 28.46 25.41 46.87
N HIS A 264 29.30 25.81 45.92
CA HIS A 264 30.53 26.55 46.23
C HIS A 264 30.24 27.90 46.91
N THR A 265 29.29 28.66 46.39
CA THR A 265 28.91 29.97 46.95
C THR A 265 28.36 29.84 48.38
N ALA A 266 27.60 28.77 48.66
CA ALA A 266 27.10 28.48 50.00
C ALA A 266 28.22 28.07 50.99
N ILE A 267 29.22 27.31 50.52
CA ILE A 267 30.40 26.95 51.33
C ILE A 267 31.22 28.20 51.67
N ASP A 268 31.49 29.06 50.69
CA ASP A 268 32.27 30.29 50.90
C ASP A 268 31.55 31.27 51.84
N ALA A 269 30.22 31.37 51.76
CA ALA A 269 29.42 32.17 52.69
C ALA A 269 29.50 31.66 54.14
N VAL A 270 29.41 30.34 54.36
CA VAL A 270 29.53 29.73 55.70
C VAL A 270 30.95 29.88 56.26
N MET A 271 31.98 29.78 55.42
CA MET A 271 33.37 30.00 55.84
C MET A 271 33.65 31.44 56.26
N CYS A 272 32.97 32.43 55.65
CA CYS A 272 33.10 33.85 56.02
C CYS A 272 32.40 34.22 57.34
N GLU A 273 31.41 33.46 57.82
CA GLU A 273 30.80 33.71 59.16
C GLU A 273 31.56 33.03 60.31
N LEU A 274 32.58 32.22 60.00
CA LEU A 274 33.39 31.46 60.97
C LEU A 274 34.77 32.08 61.30
N VAL A 275 35.04 33.30 60.80
CA VAL A 275 36.31 34.05 60.97
C VAL A 275 36.06 35.41 61.60
#